data_AF-A0A819HA11-F1
#
_entry.id   AF-A0A819HA11-F1
#
_cell.length_a   1.000
_cell.length_b   1.000
_cell.length_c   1.000
_cell.angle_alpha   90.00
_cell.angle_beta   90.00
_cell.angle_gamma   90.00
#
_symmetry.space_group_name_H-M   'P 1'
#
loop_
_entity.id
_entity.type
_entity.pdbx_description
1 polymer ?
#
loop_
_entity_poly.entity_id
_entity_poly.type
_entity_poly.pdbx_seq_one_letter_code
_entity_poly.pdbx_strand_id
1 'polypeptide(L)'
;MKVPIIGFILINIVLLSTSAKIEIPTCLQEKIASVLAGPVLNPPTSISKYLYRGKLAYLWTSSCCDQFNLLYDGECNRICAPSGGKTGRGDGQCMDFRQTATLLENLWVDPRSRSK
;
A
#
# COMPACT_ATOMS: atom_id res chain seq x y z
N MET A 1 44.81 -50.06 5.47
CA MET A 1 44.42 -49.55 4.14
C MET A 1 43.27 -48.57 4.33
N LYS A 2 43.42 -47.33 3.84
CA LYS A 2 42.55 -46.17 4.10
C LYS A 2 41.25 -46.28 3.28
N VAL A 3 40.09 -46.05 3.89
CA VAL A 3 38.86 -45.67 3.17
C VAL A 3 38.42 -44.33 3.75
N PRO A 4 38.44 -43.23 2.98
CA PRO A 4 38.05 -41.92 3.49
C PRO A 4 36.52 -41.84 3.53
N ILE A 5 36.00 -41.42 4.69
CA ILE A 5 34.57 -41.14 4.88
C ILE A 5 34.26 -39.85 4.13
N ILE A 6 33.75 -39.97 2.91
CA ILE A 6 33.27 -38.85 2.10
C ILE A 6 31.95 -38.39 2.74
N GLY A 7 32.00 -37.23 3.40
CA GLY A 7 30.85 -36.60 4.02
C GLY A 7 29.78 -36.23 3.00
N PHE A 8 28.60 -36.83 3.15
CA PHE A 8 27.37 -36.35 2.52
C PHE A 8 26.75 -35.28 3.43
N ILE A 9 27.14 -34.03 3.24
CA ILE A 9 26.38 -32.90 3.79
C ILE A 9 25.10 -32.79 2.95
N LEU A 10 23.98 -33.25 3.49
CA LEU A 10 22.65 -32.97 2.97
C LEU A 10 22.36 -31.48 3.14
N ILE A 11 22.79 -30.67 2.17
CA ILE A 11 22.38 -29.27 2.12
C ILE A 11 20.89 -29.26 1.71
N ASN A 12 20.02 -29.16 2.71
CA ASN A 12 18.61 -28.79 2.50
C ASN A 12 18.57 -27.32 2.07
N ILE A 13 18.83 -27.04 0.78
CA ILE A 13 18.56 -25.73 0.20
C ILE A 13 17.04 -25.61 0.07
N VAL A 14 16.39 -25.14 1.13
CA VAL A 14 15.01 -24.68 1.04
C VAL A 14 15.04 -23.37 0.24
N LEU A 15 14.83 -23.47 -1.08
CA LEU A 15 14.51 -22.29 -1.88
C LEU A 15 13.13 -21.80 -1.45
N LEU A 16 13.12 -20.90 -0.46
CA LEU A 16 11.93 -20.15 -0.08
C LEU A 16 11.64 -19.14 -1.20
N SER A 17 10.93 -19.60 -2.23
CA SER A 17 10.37 -18.73 -3.26
C SER A 17 9.19 -17.98 -2.64
N THR A 18 9.49 -16.85 -2.01
CA THR A 18 8.45 -15.89 -1.65
C THR A 18 7.96 -15.28 -2.96
N SER A 19 6.87 -15.86 -3.50
CA SER A 19 6.08 -15.19 -4.53
C SER A 19 5.78 -13.80 -3.99
N ALA A 20 6.22 -12.76 -4.70
CA ALA A 20 5.96 -11.37 -4.35
C ALA A 20 4.47 -11.09 -4.53
N LYS A 21 3.64 -11.63 -3.63
CA LYS A 21 2.27 -11.22 -3.44
C LYS A 21 2.36 -9.72 -3.18
N ILE A 22 1.61 -8.92 -3.92
CA ILE A 22 1.63 -7.48 -3.72
C ILE A 22 0.90 -7.23 -2.40
N GLU A 23 1.66 -7.22 -1.31
CA GLU A 23 1.12 -7.10 0.03
C GLU A 23 0.90 -5.62 0.34
N ILE A 24 -0.34 -5.30 0.68
CA ILE A 24 -0.67 -4.06 1.37
C ILE A 24 0.15 -4.05 2.67
N PRO A 25 0.92 -2.99 2.98
CA PRO A 25 1.65 -2.89 4.24
C PRO A 25 0.77 -3.20 5.44
N THR A 26 1.28 -3.95 6.42
CA THR A 26 0.50 -4.41 7.59
C THR A 26 -0.25 -3.27 8.29
N CYS A 27 0.40 -2.12 8.45
CA CYS A 27 -0.19 -0.92 9.02
C CYS A 27 -1.37 -0.34 8.20
N LEU A 28 -1.39 -0.52 6.87
CA LEU A 28 -2.56 -0.19 6.05
C LEU A 28 -3.64 -1.27 6.16
N GLN A 29 -3.29 -2.53 6.37
CA GLN A 29 -4.26 -3.60 6.66
C GLN A 29 -5.01 -3.34 7.97
N GLU A 30 -4.32 -2.86 9.01
CA GLU A 30 -4.95 -2.44 10.28
C GLU A 30 -5.92 -1.28 10.09
N LYS A 31 -5.58 -0.32 9.23
CA LYS A 31 -6.49 0.77 8.84
C LYS A 31 -7.70 0.23 8.07
N ILE A 32 -7.52 -0.73 7.16
CA ILE A 32 -8.63 -1.40 6.47
C ILE A 32 -9.56 -2.07 7.49
N ALA A 33 -9.01 -2.83 8.44
CA ALA A 33 -9.80 -3.47 9.48
C ALA A 33 -10.63 -2.46 10.28
N SER A 34 -10.05 -1.29 10.59
CA SER A 34 -10.75 -0.19 11.26
C SER A 34 -11.89 0.39 10.41
N VAL A 35 -11.67 0.55 9.09
CA VAL A 35 -12.74 0.96 8.15
C VAL A 35 -13.86 -0.07 8.13
N LEU A 36 -13.52 -1.36 8.02
CA LEU A 36 -14.47 -2.48 7.94
C LEU A 36 -15.27 -2.68 9.23
N ALA A 37 -14.71 -2.34 10.39
CA ALA A 37 -15.41 -2.36 11.68
C ALA A 37 -16.30 -1.12 11.90
N GLY A 38 -16.06 -0.03 11.15
CA GLY A 38 -16.83 1.20 11.21
C GLY A 38 -18.08 1.20 10.31
N PRO A 39 -18.84 2.32 10.32
CA PRO A 39 -19.96 2.51 9.40
C PRO A 39 -19.48 2.47 7.94
N VAL A 40 -20.38 2.06 7.03
CA VAL A 40 -20.09 2.07 5.59
C VAL A 40 -19.88 3.51 5.14
N LEU A 41 -18.76 3.73 4.48
CA LEU A 41 -18.29 5.03 4.03
C LEU A 41 -18.72 5.32 2.57
N ASN A 42 -19.00 6.59 2.25
CA ASN A 42 -19.38 7.00 0.90
C ASN A 42 -18.82 8.40 0.53
N PRO A 43 -17.92 8.53 -0.46
CA PRO A 43 -17.42 7.46 -1.34
C PRO A 43 -16.63 6.36 -0.59
N PRO A 44 -16.52 5.15 -1.19
CA PRO A 44 -15.68 4.10 -0.63
C PRO A 44 -14.23 4.55 -0.54
N THR A 45 -13.62 4.25 0.60
CA THR A 45 -12.16 4.34 0.76
C THR A 45 -11.48 3.32 -0.14
N SER A 46 -10.33 3.69 -0.69
CA SER A 46 -9.49 2.87 -1.53
C SER A 46 -8.01 3.06 -1.21
N ILE A 47 -7.21 2.08 -1.62
CA ILE A 47 -5.76 2.11 -1.55
C ILE A 47 -5.20 1.79 -2.93
N SER A 48 -4.37 2.69 -3.44
CA SER A 48 -3.66 2.50 -4.71
C SER A 48 -2.15 2.65 -4.49
N LYS A 49 -1.37 1.78 -5.13
CA LYS A 49 0.08 1.75 -5.09
C LYS A 49 0.65 2.57 -6.23
N TYR A 50 1.59 3.45 -5.92
CA TYR A 50 2.28 4.31 -6.88
C TYR A 50 3.79 4.12 -6.79
N LEU A 51 4.47 4.35 -7.91
CA LEU A 51 5.87 4.74 -7.93
C LEU A 51 5.93 6.28 -7.91
N TYR A 52 6.48 6.86 -6.86
CA TYR A 52 6.60 8.31 -6.70
C TYR A 52 8.01 8.65 -6.23
N ARG A 53 8.71 9.53 -6.96
CA ARG A 53 10.12 9.90 -6.71
C ARG A 53 11.04 8.67 -6.52
N GLY A 54 10.84 7.65 -7.35
CA GLY A 54 11.63 6.41 -7.33
C GLY A 54 11.34 5.48 -6.14
N LYS A 55 10.35 5.79 -5.29
CA LYS A 55 9.97 4.97 -4.13
C LYS A 55 8.52 4.53 -4.22
N LEU A 56 8.20 3.40 -3.59
CA LEU A 56 6.82 2.95 -3.44
C LEU A 56 6.07 3.87 -2.48
N ALA A 57 4.88 4.26 -2.89
CA ALA A 57 3.97 5.09 -2.11
C ALA A 57 2.54 4.55 -2.23
N TYR A 58 1.74 4.72 -1.17
CA TYR A 58 0.41 4.15 -1.05
C TYR A 58 -0.59 5.28 -0.81
N LEU A 59 -1.45 5.53 -1.79
CA LEU A 59 -2.48 6.56 -1.72
C LEU A 59 -3.73 5.98 -1.07
N TRP A 60 -4.14 6.55 0.05
CA TRP A 60 -5.36 6.25 0.78
C TRP A 60 -6.42 7.33 0.50
N THR A 61 -7.59 6.95 -0.01
CA THR A 61 -8.68 7.90 -0.28
C THR A 61 -9.64 8.06 0.90
N SER A 62 -9.99 9.30 1.20
CA SER A 62 -10.95 9.63 2.24
C SER A 62 -12.39 9.56 1.73
N SER A 63 -13.32 9.30 2.65
CA SER A 63 -14.74 9.09 2.37
C SER A 63 -15.60 10.35 2.42
N CYS A 64 -15.03 11.52 2.63
CA CYS A 64 -15.70 12.80 2.38
C CYS A 64 -14.65 13.86 2.09
N CYS A 65 -15.13 15.07 2.03
CA CYS A 65 -15.12 15.91 0.87
C CYS A 65 -14.06 16.99 1.07
N ASP A 66 -13.90 17.38 2.34
CA ASP A 66 -12.84 18.25 2.84
C ASP A 66 -11.72 17.47 3.53
N GLN A 67 -11.74 16.13 3.50
CA GLN A 67 -10.68 15.31 4.04
C GLN A 67 -9.57 15.14 3.01
N PHE A 68 -8.33 15.02 3.50
CA PHE A 68 -7.17 14.80 2.65
C PHE A 68 -7.05 13.33 2.24
N ASN A 69 -6.78 13.09 0.96
CA ASN A 69 -6.32 11.78 0.52
C ASN A 69 -4.83 11.69 0.86
N LEU A 70 -4.45 10.71 1.68
CA LEU A 70 -3.12 10.66 2.29
C LEU A 70 -2.21 9.72 1.52
N LEU A 71 -0.97 10.15 1.32
CA LEU A 71 0.08 9.33 0.73
C LEU A 71 1.01 8.82 1.84
N TYR A 72 1.24 7.52 1.87
CA TYR A 72 2.08 6.83 2.84
C TYR A 72 3.27 6.15 2.16
N ASP A 73 4.38 5.97 2.87
CA ASP A 73 5.44 5.04 2.46
C ASP A 73 5.13 3.59 2.92
N GLY A 74 6.06 2.66 2.68
CA GLY A 74 5.91 1.25 3.07
C GLY A 74 5.91 0.99 4.58
N GLU A 75 6.35 1.97 5.38
CA GLU A 75 6.33 1.94 6.85
C GLU A 75 5.12 2.70 7.43
N CYS A 76 4.20 3.14 6.56
CA CYS A 76 3.05 3.98 6.88
C CYS A 76 3.39 5.36 7.46
N ASN A 77 4.59 5.88 7.22
CA ASN A 77 4.85 7.29 7.49
C ASN A 77 4.07 8.13 6.47
N ARG A 78 3.36 9.16 6.94
CA ARG A 78 2.69 10.09 6.04
C ARG A 78 3.74 10.89 5.26
N ILE A 79 3.69 10.79 3.94
CA ILE A 79 4.49 11.60 3.02
C ILE A 79 3.84 12.97 2.83
N CYS A 80 2.57 13.00 2.42
CA CYS A 80 1.81 14.22 2.10
C CYS A 80 0.32 13.91 1.87
N ALA A 81 -0.44 14.91 1.40
CA ALA A 81 -1.75 14.75 0.81
C ALA A 81 -1.79 15.35 -0.61
N PRO A 82 -1.75 14.53 -1.69
CA PRO A 82 -1.75 15.05 -3.06
C PRO A 82 -3.13 15.54 -3.56
N SER A 83 -4.19 15.27 -2.81
CA SER A 83 -5.56 15.68 -3.14
C SER A 83 -6.47 15.68 -1.91
N GLY A 84 -7.73 16.06 -2.11
CA GLY A 84 -8.68 16.26 -1.02
C GLY A 84 -8.47 17.61 -0.32
N GLY A 85 -8.99 17.76 0.89
CA GLY A 85 -9.06 19.05 1.56
C GLY A 85 -10.13 19.96 0.96
N LYS A 86 -10.40 21.10 1.62
CA LYS A 86 -11.43 22.08 1.19
C LYS A 86 -11.31 22.53 -0.27
N THR A 87 -10.10 22.55 -0.82
CA THR A 87 -9.83 22.98 -2.20
C THR A 87 -9.73 21.82 -3.19
N GLY A 88 -9.69 20.57 -2.71
CA GLY A 88 -9.37 19.38 -3.49
C GLY A 88 -7.90 19.27 -3.94
N ARG A 89 -7.05 20.24 -3.59
CA ARG A 89 -5.64 20.33 -4.03
C ARG A 89 -4.67 19.63 -3.08
N GLY A 90 -5.16 19.07 -1.98
CA GLY A 90 -4.30 18.48 -0.97
C GLY A 90 -3.63 19.53 -0.08
N ASP A 91 -2.54 19.14 0.57
CA ASP A 91 -1.82 19.94 1.57
C ASP A 91 -0.67 20.79 1.01
N GLY A 92 -0.46 20.74 -0.31
CA GLY A 92 0.60 21.49 -1.00
C GLY A 92 2.01 20.92 -0.86
N GLN A 93 2.20 19.78 -0.18
CA GLN A 93 3.55 19.22 0.04
C GLN A 93 4.04 18.34 -1.12
N CYS A 94 3.13 17.83 -1.95
CA CYS A 94 3.45 17.00 -3.11
C CYS A 94 2.70 17.47 -4.37
N MET A 95 2.95 18.71 -4.76
CA MET A 95 2.31 19.36 -5.90
C MET A 95 2.63 18.66 -7.25
N ASP A 96 3.79 18.00 -7.33
CA ASP A 96 4.24 17.25 -8.50
C ASP A 96 3.61 15.85 -8.61
N PHE A 97 2.95 15.35 -7.55
CA PHE A 97 2.44 13.97 -7.49
C PHE A 97 1.59 13.61 -8.71
N ARG A 98 0.66 14.47 -9.12
CA ARG A 98 -0.22 14.21 -10.27
C ARG A 98 0.53 14.10 -11.61
N GLN A 99 1.73 14.68 -11.70
CA GLN A 99 2.53 14.73 -12.93
C GLN A 99 3.61 13.64 -12.94
N THR A 100 4.14 13.28 -11.76
CA THR A 100 5.34 12.44 -11.65
C THR A 100 5.06 11.06 -11.07
N ALA A 101 3.96 10.86 -10.34
CA ALA A 101 3.61 9.55 -9.79
C ALA A 101 3.03 8.64 -10.89
N THR A 102 3.51 7.40 -10.93
CA THR A 102 2.99 6.36 -11.82
C THR A 102 2.14 5.40 -11.00
N LEU A 103 0.86 5.27 -11.33
CA LEU A 103 -0.01 4.24 -10.74
C LEU A 103 0.51 2.86 -11.13
N LEU A 104 0.80 2.02 -10.13
CA LEU A 104 1.22 0.64 -10.34
C LEU A 104 0.03 -0.32 -10.22
N GLU A 105 -0.79 -0.15 -9.18
CA GLU A 105 -1.91 -1.06 -8.91
C GLU A 105 -2.97 -0.43 -8.01
N ASN A 106 -4.23 -0.85 -8.15
CA ASN A 106 -5.28 -0.60 -7.17
C ASN A 106 -5.34 -1.79 -6.21
N LEU A 107 -4.85 -1.61 -4.98
CA LEU A 107 -4.68 -2.71 -4.03
C LEU A 107 -5.99 -3.09 -3.34
N TRP A 108 -6.84 -2.11 -3.05
CA TRP A 108 -8.05 -2.32 -2.28
C TRP A 108 -9.06 -1.20 -2.48
N VAL A 109 -10.34 -1.53 -2.42
CA VAL A 109 -11.48 -0.60 -2.34
C VAL A 109 -12.46 -1.18 -1.33
N ASP A 110 -13.08 -0.36 -0.47
CA ASP A 110 -14.09 -0.83 0.49
C ASP A 110 -15.22 -1.55 -0.25
N PRO A 111 -15.31 -2.89 -0.10
CA PRO A 111 -16.24 -3.70 -0.89
C PRO A 111 -17.69 -3.55 -0.43
N ARG A 112 -17.93 -2.88 0.71
CA ARG A 112 -19.28 -2.68 1.28
C ARG A 112 -20.03 -1.54 0.62
N SER A 113 -19.38 -0.74 -0.23
CA SER A 113 -20.06 0.34 -0.95
C SER A 113 -21.08 -0.22 -1.93
N ARG A 114 -22.31 0.31 -1.92
CA ARG A 114 -23.35 -0.10 -2.87
C ARG A 114 -22.91 0.37 -4.26
N SER A 115 -22.78 -0.57 -5.20
CA SER A 115 -22.90 -0.26 -6.62
C SER A 115 -24.18 0.58 -6.80
N LYS A 116 -24.04 1.81 -7.30
CA LYS A 116 -25.19 2.52 -7.85
C LYS A 116 -25.66 1.82 -9.12
#